data_AF-A0A6I1ZYB0-F1
#
_entry.id   AF-A0A6I1ZYB0-F1
#
_cell.length_a   1.000
_cell.length_b   1.000
_cell.length_c   1.000
_cell.angle_alpha   90.00
_cell.angle_beta   90.00
_cell.angle_gamma   90.00
#
_symmetry.space_group_name_H-M   'P 1'
#
loop_
_entity.id
_entity.type
_entity.pdbx_description
1 polymer ?
#
loop_
_entity_poly.entity_id
_entity_poly.type
_entity_poly.pdbx_seq_one_letter_code
_entity_poly.pdbx_strand_id
1 'polypeptide(L)' 'MKTVRYLASTSYGKGDPSAFDKIYDENFKKSPLNPFQRSIAYILEHGLDVVVGDMQNFKHLEENIIAAATSHTYFG' A
#
# COMPACT_ATOMS: atom_id res chain seq x y z
N MET A 1 -3.20 -2.94 -9.16
CA MET A 1 -2.89 -4.05 -8.23
C MET A 1 -4.17 -4.74 -7.74
N LYS A 2 -4.16 -6.04 -7.44
CA LYS A 2 -5.31 -6.74 -6.81
C LYS A 2 -5.60 -6.18 -5.40
N THR A 3 -4.57 -5.82 -4.64
CA THR A 3 -4.62 -5.21 -3.31
C THR A 3 -5.46 -3.93 -3.29
N VAL A 4 -5.30 -3.07 -4.29
CA VAL A 4 -6.09 -1.84 -4.45
C VAL A 4 -7.59 -2.14 -4.60
N ARG A 5 -8.01 -3.28 -5.17
CA ARG A 5 -9.44 -3.63 -5.27
C ARG A 5 -10.06 -4.06 -3.95
N TYR A 6 -9.25 -4.53 -3.00
CA TYR A 6 -9.69 -4.82 -1.63
C TYR A 6 -9.75 -3.53 -0.79
N LEU A 7 -8.80 -2.62 -1.01
CA LEU A 7 -8.73 -1.34 -0.31
C LEU A 7 -9.72 -0.29 -0.85
N ALA A 8 -9.88 -0.22 -2.17
CA ALA A 8 -10.75 0.71 -2.88
C ALA A 8 -11.86 -0.07 -3.59
N SER A 9 -13.12 0.32 -3.35
CA SER A 9 -14.25 -0.31 -4.00
C SER A 9 -14.23 -0.08 -5.51
N THR A 10 -14.48 -1.12 -6.28
CA THR A 10 -14.92 -0.98 -7.67
C THR A 10 -16.23 -1.74 -7.81
N SER A 11 -17.32 -1.00 -7.86
CA SER A 11 -18.64 -1.40 -8.39
C SER A 11 -19.72 -1.95 -7.46
N TYR A 12 -19.48 -2.62 -6.31
CA TYR A 12 -20.61 -3.11 -5.47
C TYR A 12 -20.37 -3.34 -3.96
N GLY A 13 -19.26 -2.90 -3.37
CA GLY A 13 -19.03 -3.11 -1.92
C GLY A 13 -18.02 -2.12 -1.35
N LYS A 14 -18.26 -1.66 -0.12
CA LYS A 14 -17.35 -0.74 0.59
C LYS A 14 -15.95 -1.37 0.63
N GLY A 15 -14.97 -0.73 0.01
CA GLY A 15 -13.57 -1.12 0.19
C GLY A 15 -13.22 -1.06 1.68
N ASP A 16 -12.30 -1.90 2.11
CA ASP A 16 -11.87 -1.96 3.51
C ASP A 16 -10.40 -1.51 3.61
N PRO A 17 -10.14 -0.28 4.06
CA PRO A 17 -8.80 0.22 4.27
C PRO A 17 -7.99 -0.58 5.32
N SER A 18 -8.67 -1.35 6.17
CA SER A 18 -8.08 -2.19 7.22
C SER A 18 -7.92 -3.66 6.81
N ALA A 19 -8.24 -4.01 5.56
CA ALA A 19 -8.26 -5.41 5.07
C ALA A 19 -6.97 -6.19 5.34
N PHE A 20 -5.83 -5.49 5.46
CA PHE A 20 -4.51 -6.09 5.66
C PHE A 20 -3.87 -5.77 7.03
N ASP A 21 -4.55 -5.06 7.92
CA ASP A 21 -3.99 -4.63 9.22
C ASP A 21 -3.58 -5.79 10.13
N LYS A 22 -4.16 -6.97 9.92
CA LYS A 22 -3.81 -8.21 10.65
C LYS A 22 -2.46 -8.79 10.24
N ILE A 23 -1.95 -8.41 9.06
CA ILE A 23 -0.68 -8.87 8.49
C ILE A 23 0.46 -7.95 8.94
N TYR A 24 0.15 -6.68 9.20
CA TYR A 24 1.10 -5.66 9.60
C TYR A 24 1.38 -5.72 11.10
N ASP A 25 2.65 -5.57 11.47
CA ASP A 25 3.03 -5.34 12.87
C ASP A 25 2.54 -3.96 13.37
N GLU A 26 2.55 -3.78 14.69
CA GLU A 26 2.06 -2.56 15.34
C GLU A 26 2.88 -1.31 15.02
N ASN A 27 4.17 -1.46 14.70
CA ASN A 27 5.03 -0.31 14.37
C ASN A 27 4.73 0.16 12.94
N PHE A 28 4.60 -0.77 12.00
CA PHE A 28 4.27 -0.49 10.62
C PHE A 28 2.86 0.11 10.47
N LYS A 29 1.88 -0.34 11.27
CA LYS A 29 0.54 0.28 11.31
C LYS A 29 0.53 1.73 11.79
N LYS A 30 1.50 2.13 12.62
CA LYS A 30 1.64 3.51 13.11
C LYS A 30 2.43 4.41 12.16
N SER A 31 2.95 3.87 11.05
CA SER A 31 3.65 4.65 10.03
C SER A 31 2.74 5.76 9.46
N PRO A 32 3.33 6.87 8.97
CA PRO A 32 2.58 7.95 8.31
C PRO A 32 2.01 7.57 6.95
N LEU A 33 2.23 6.32 6.50
CA LEU A 33 1.76 5.81 5.21
C LEU A 33 0.24 5.59 5.23
N ASN A 34 -0.43 5.96 4.15
CA ASN A 34 -1.83 5.62 3.96
C ASN A 34 -1.99 4.11 3.65
N PRO A 35 -3.22 3.54 3.73
CA PRO A 35 -3.45 2.11 3.49
C PRO A 35 -2.92 1.57 2.16
N PHE A 36 -2.96 2.38 1.10
CA PHE A 36 -2.44 2.00 -0.22
C PHE A 36 -0.90 1.98 -0.22
N GLN A 37 -0.28 3.02 0.33
CA GLN A 37 1.17 3.11 0.50
C GLN A 37 1.72 1.97 1.37
N ARG A 38 1.05 1.65 2.49
CA ARG A 38 1.41 0.50 3.32
C ARG A 38 1.41 -0.81 2.54
N SER A 39 0.40 -1.02 1.69
CA SER A 39 0.33 -2.24 0.87
C SER A 39 1.49 -2.35 -0.13
N ILE A 40 1.96 -1.23 -0.68
CA ILE A 40 3.09 -1.19 -1.61
C ILE A 40 4.40 -1.41 -0.86
N ALA A 41 4.62 -0.69 0.24
CA ALA A 41 5.83 -0.82 1.05
C ALA A 41 6.00 -2.24 1.61
N TYR A 42 4.91 -2.87 2.09
CA TYR A 42 4.93 -4.24 2.58
C TYR A 42 5.33 -5.24 1.48
N ILE A 43 4.72 -5.15 0.28
CA ILE A 43 5.00 -6.05 -0.83
C ILE A 43 6.47 -5.93 -1.28
N LEU A 44 6.98 -4.71 -1.39
CA LEU A 44 8.37 -4.45 -1.80
C LEU A 44 9.38 -5.04 -0.82
N GLU A 45 9.16 -4.84 0.48
CA GLU A 45 10.10 -5.37 1.48
C GLU A 45 10.09 -6.91 1.52
N HIS A 46 8.95 -7.54 1.27
CA HIS A 46 8.83 -8.99 1.27
C HIS A 46 9.32 -9.63 -0.05
N GLY A 47 10.07 -8.88 -0.87
CA GLY A 47 10.76 -9.38 -2.06
C GLY A 47 9.82 -9.68 -3.24
N LEU A 48 8.62 -9.11 -3.25
CA LEU A 48 7.68 -9.25 -4.35
C LEU A 48 7.77 -8.02 -5.27
N ASP A 49 8.09 -8.26 -6.55
CA ASP A 49 8.04 -7.22 -7.56
C ASP A 49 6.61 -6.68 -7.71
N VAL A 50 6.44 -5.38 -7.48
CA VAL A 50 5.14 -4.73 -7.53
C VAL A 50 5.00 -3.88 -8.79
N VAL A 51 3.98 -4.18 -9.59
CA VAL A 51 3.55 -3.29 -10.68
C VAL A 51 2.40 -2.43 -10.17
N VAL A 52 2.72 -1.17 -9.88
CA VAL A 52 1.73 -0.13 -9.58
C VAL A 52 1.01 0.25 -10.88
N GLY A 53 -0.02 -0.53 -11.24
CA GLY A 53 -0.80 -0.33 -12.45
C GLY A 53 -1.78 0.86 -12.38
N ASP A 54 -1.91 1.54 -13.52
CA ASP A 54 -2.74 2.69 -13.87
C ASP A 54 -2.81 3.83 -12.84
N MET A 55 -1.96 4.84 -13.05
CA MET A 55 -1.94 6.08 -12.27
C MET A 55 -2.51 7.23 -13.11
N GLN A 56 -3.83 7.35 -13.15
CA GLN A 56 -4.50 8.47 -13.82
C GLN A 56 -4.38 9.80 -13.02
N ASN A 57 -3.65 9.80 -11.89
CA ASN A 57 -3.49 10.94 -10.98
C ASN A 57 -2.05 11.05 -10.45
N PHE A 58 -1.42 12.23 -10.65
CA PHE A 58 -0.06 12.53 -10.20
C PHE A 58 0.15 12.43 -8.68
N LYS A 59 -0.87 12.72 -7.87
CA LYS A 59 -0.77 12.59 -6.41
C LYS A 59 -0.53 11.14 -5.99
N HIS A 60 -1.22 10.19 -6.62
CA HIS A 60 -1.03 8.78 -6.31
C HIS A 60 0.35 8.29 -6.79
N LEU A 61 0.86 8.82 -7.90
CA LEU A 61 2.23 8.54 -8.35
C LEU A 61 3.25 8.97 -7.30
N GLU A 62 3.14 10.19 -6.77
CA GLU A 62 4.01 10.70 -5.71
C GLU A 62 3.95 9.81 -4.46
N GLU A 63 2.75 9.47 -4.00
CA GLU A 63 2.54 8.61 -2.83
C GLU A 63 3.20 7.23 -3.00
N ASN A 64 3.14 6.66 -4.21
CA ASN A 64 3.73 5.36 -4.53
C ASN A 64 5.26 5.41 -4.63
N ILE A 65 5.82 6.50 -5.18
CA ILE A 65 7.28 6.72 -5.22
C ILE A 65 7.84 6.79 -3.80
N ILE A 66 7.17 7.55 -2.91
CA ILE A 66 7.58 7.65 -1.51
C ILE A 66 7.59 6.26 -0.87
N ALA A 67 6.48 5.51 -0.97
CA ALA A 67 6.37 4.17 -0.39
C ALA A 67 7.44 3.21 -0.92
N ALA A 68 7.76 3.28 -2.21
CA ALA A 68 8.77 2.43 -2.81
C ALA A 68 10.19 2.78 -2.33
N ALA A 69 10.53 4.07 -2.32
CA ALA A 69 11.86 4.54 -1.94
C ALA A 69 12.16 4.35 -0.45
N THR A 70 11.14 4.43 0.43
CA THR A 70 11.35 4.40 1.89
C THR A 70 10.92 3.11 2.57
N SER A 71 10.43 2.11 1.82
CA SER A 71 9.98 0.80 2.33
C SER A 71 10.95 0.17 3.34
N HIS A 72 12.24 0.07 3.00
CA HIS A 72 13.31 -0.45 3.84
C HIS A 72 13.47 0.21 5.22
N THR A 73 12.99 1.44 5.42
CA THR A 73 13.08 2.13 6.72
C THR A 73 12.03 1.67 7.72
N TYR A 74 11.02 0.96 7.25
CA TYR A 74 9.88 0.52 8.06
C TYR A 74 10.00 -0.91 8.56
N PHE A 75 10.99 -1.67 8.09
CA PHE A 75 11.19 -3.07 8.43
C PHE A 75 12.65 -3.27 8.85
N GLY A 76 12.86 -3.68 10.11
CA GLY A 76 14.18 -3.83 10.75
C GLY A 76 14.06 -4.34 12.17
#